data_AF-A0A7Y5V308-F1
#
_entry.id   AF-A0A7Y5V308-F1
#
_cell.length_a   1.000
_cell.length_b   1.000
_cell.length_c   1.000
_cell.angle_alpha   90.00
_cell.angle_beta   90.00
_cell.angle_gamma   90.00
#
_symmetry.space_group_name_H-M   'P 1'
#
loop_
_entity.id
_entity.type
_entity.pdbx_description
1 polymer ?
#
loop_
_entity_poly.entity_id
_entity_poly.type
_entity_poly.pdbx_seq_one_letter_code
_entity_poly.pdbx_strand_id
1 'polypeptide(L)' 'LAAEIAGQDAGAARAVKALLHAGLSLPYVDALRAERDLFPPLWAGETRLNSMRDFLQQKEQQKEQQKEQKEGKTP' A
#
# COMPACT_ATOMS: atom_id res chain seq x y z
N LEU A 1 0.21 -12.61 10.84
CA LEU A 1 1.01 -12.49 9.60
C LEU A 1 0.50 -13.31 8.42
N ALA A 2 0.58 -14.64 8.39
CA ALA A 2 0.17 -15.42 7.19
C ALA A 2 -1.30 -15.19 6.80
N ALA A 3 -2.20 -15.12 7.79
CA ALA A 3 -3.61 -14.78 7.59
C ALA A 3 -3.82 -13.33 7.10
N GLU A 4 -2.99 -12.38 7.55
CA GLU A 4 -3.07 -10.98 7.09
C GLU A 4 -2.68 -10.85 5.62
N ILE A 5 -1.65 -11.59 5.19
CA ILE A 5 -1.23 -11.64 3.79
C ILE A 5 -2.31 -12.32 2.94
N ALA A 6 -2.92 -13.40 3.45
CA ALA A 6 -4.01 -14.09 2.77
C ALA A 6 -5.27 -13.22 2.60
N GLY A 7 -5.45 -12.21 3.44
CA GLY A 7 -6.52 -11.22 3.33
C GLY A 7 -6.24 -10.10 2.32
N GLN A 8 -5.06 -10.03 1.71
CA GLN A 8 -4.73 -9.05 0.68
C GLN A 8 -5.12 -9.55 -0.71
N ASP A 9 -5.18 -8.64 -1.68
CA ASP A 9 -5.33 -9.00 -3.09
C ASP A 9 -4.17 -9.92 -3.54
N ALA A 10 -4.54 -11.10 -4.03
CA ALA A 10 -3.59 -12.13 -4.41
C ALA A 10 -2.73 -11.72 -5.61
N GLY A 11 -3.29 -10.91 -6.53
CA GLY A 11 -2.54 -10.36 -7.67
C GLY A 11 -1.44 -9.43 -7.18
N ALA A 12 -1.79 -8.46 -6.34
CA ALA A 12 -0.86 -7.52 -5.75
C ALA A 12 0.23 -8.20 -4.92
N ALA A 13 -0.15 -9.13 -4.04
CA ALA A 13 0.81 -9.85 -3.20
C ALA A 13 1.84 -10.64 -4.03
N ARG A 14 1.40 -11.32 -5.11
CA ARG A 14 2.30 -12.07 -6.00
C ARG A 14 3.25 -11.15 -6.77
N ALA A 15 2.74 -10.02 -7.28
CA ALA A 15 3.56 -9.09 -8.05
C ALA A 15 4.61 -8.39 -7.16
N VAL A 16 4.24 -7.99 -5.94
CA VAL A 16 5.19 -7.45 -4.95
C VAL A 16 6.25 -8.49 -4.61
N LYS A 17 5.87 -9.76 -4.38
CA LYS A 17 6.83 -10.85 -4.17
C LYS A 17 7.79 -10.99 -5.35
N ALA A 18 7.28 -10.98 -6.58
CA ALA A 18 8.09 -11.10 -7.79
C ALA A 18 9.08 -9.93 -7.92
N LEU A 19 8.64 -8.69 -7.64
CA LEU A 19 9.47 -7.50 -7.65
C LEU A 19 10.62 -7.58 -6.63
N LEU A 20 10.31 -7.94 -5.39
CA LEU A 20 11.31 -8.10 -4.33
C LEU A 20 12.32 -9.20 -4.68
N HIS A 21 11.83 -10.32 -5.20
CA HIS A 21 12.70 -11.42 -5.62
C HIS A 21 13.60 -11.03 -6.80
N ALA A 22 13.09 -10.28 -7.78
CA ALA A 22 13.86 -9.77 -8.90
C ALA A 22 15.00 -8.84 -8.43
N GLY A 23 14.73 -7.92 -7.50
CA GLY A 23 15.75 -7.04 -6.93
C GLY A 23 16.86 -7.76 -6.16
N LEU A 24 16.58 -8.95 -5.62
CA LEU A 24 17.57 -9.78 -4.92
C LEU A 24 18.35 -10.74 -5.83
N SER A 25 17.73 -11.16 -6.94
CA SER A 25 18.23 -12.28 -7.75
C SER A 25 18.79 -11.87 -9.10
N LEU A 26 18.45 -10.67 -9.59
CA LEU A 26 18.84 -10.19 -10.92
C LEU A 26 19.86 -9.06 -10.83
N PRO A 27 20.70 -8.89 -11.87
CA PRO A 27 21.46 -7.68 -12.06
C PRO A 27 20.54 -6.45 -12.12
N TYR A 28 21.04 -5.31 -11.67
CA TYR A 28 20.25 -4.08 -11.51
C TYR A 28 19.42 -3.69 -12.75
N VAL A 29 19.98 -3.78 -13.95
CA VAL A 29 19.30 -3.40 -15.20
C VAL A 29 18.09 -4.29 -15.47
N ASP A 30 18.20 -5.59 -15.18
CA ASP A 30 17.13 -6.56 -15.38
C ASP A 30 16.06 -6.46 -14.28
N ALA A 31 16.48 -6.18 -13.04
CA ALA A 31 15.57 -5.88 -11.94
C ALA A 31 14.73 -4.62 -12.23
N LEU A 32 15.36 -3.56 -12.76
CA LEU A 32 14.66 -2.33 -13.15
C LEU A 32 13.66 -2.57 -14.29
N ARG A 33 13.97 -3.47 -15.23
CA ARG A 33 13.03 -3.87 -16.27
C ARG A 33 11.83 -4.60 -15.66
N ALA A 34 12.08 -5.57 -14.77
CA ALA A 34 11.02 -6.29 -14.08
C ALA A 34 10.12 -5.34 -13.26
N GLU A 35 10.70 -4.33 -12.60
CA GLU A 35 9.93 -3.28 -11.91
C GLU A 35 9.02 -2.52 -12.88
N ARG A 36 9.56 -2.07 -14.01
CA ARG A 36 8.78 -1.33 -15.02
C ARG A 36 7.62 -2.14 -15.61
N ASP A 37 7.76 -3.46 -15.70
CA ASP A 37 6.71 -4.33 -16.22
C ASP A 37 5.65 -4.65 -15.15
N LEU A 38 6.06 -4.84 -13.90
CA LEU A 38 5.18 -5.28 -12.81
C LEU A 38 4.48 -4.12 -12.08
N PHE A 39 5.12 -2.96 -11.96
CA PHE A 39 4.61 -1.86 -11.14
C PHE A 39 3.42 -1.11 -11.74
N PRO A 40 3.37 -0.76 -13.05
CA PRO A 40 2.23 -0.05 -13.63
C PRO A 40 0.86 -0.72 -13.44
N PRO A 41 0.68 -2.04 -13.67
CA PRO A 41 -0.61 -2.68 -13.44
C PRO A 41 -1.01 -2.70 -11.96
N LEU A 42 -0.03 -2.77 -11.04
CA LEU A 42 -0.31 -2.65 -9.60
C LEU A 42 -0.81 -1.25 -9.23
N TRP A 43 -0.21 -0.23 -9.82
CA TRP A 43 -0.56 1.15 -9.55
C TRP A 43 -1.92 1.55 -10.13
N ALA A 44 -2.27 1.01 -11.30
CA ALA A 44 -3.55 1.25 -11.96
C ALA A 44 -4.70 0.39 -11.38
N GLY A 45 -4.39 -0.63 -10.57
CA GLY A 45 -5.37 -1.57 -10.04
C GLY A 45 -6.30 -1.00 -8.97
N GLU A 46 -7.47 -1.61 -8.83
CA GLU A 46 -8.49 -1.22 -7.84
C GLU A 46 -8.00 -1.33 -6.39
N THR A 47 -7.13 -2.31 -6.10
CA THR A 47 -6.50 -2.48 -4.78
C THR A 47 -5.84 -1.19 -4.32
N ARG A 48 -5.07 -0.53 -5.20
CA ARG A 48 -4.39 0.73 -4.87
C ARG A 48 -5.40 1.85 -4.60
N LEU A 49 -6.45 1.96 -5.40
CA LEU A 49 -7.49 2.97 -5.22
C LEU A 49 -8.26 2.80 -3.91
N ASN A 50 -8.62 1.55 -3.58
CA ASN A 50 -9.33 1.23 -2.34
C ASN A 50 -8.43 1.49 -1.12
N SER A 51 -7.18 1.02 -1.13
CA SER A 51 -6.24 1.29 -0.03
C SER A 51 -5.99 2.78 0.17
N MET A 52 -5.93 3.58 -0.90
CA MET A 52 -5.82 5.04 -0.78
C MET A 52 -7.08 5.68 -0.20
N ARG A 53 -8.26 5.22 -0.58
CA ARG A 53 -9.52 5.70 -0.02
C ARG A 53 -9.57 5.43 1.48
N ASP A 54 -9.28 4.21 1.89
CA ASP A 54 -9.29 3.81 3.30
C ASP A 54 -8.27 4.63 4.11
N PHE A 55 -7.07 4.83 3.55
CA PHE A 55 -6.05 5.66 4.17
C PHE A 55 -6.50 7.11 4.36
N LEU A 56 -7.13 7.72 3.34
CA LEU A 56 -7.62 9.10 3.43
C LEU A 56 -8.75 9.23 4.45
N GLN A 57 -9.69 8.29 4.48
CA GLN A 57 -10.78 8.27 5.46
C GLN A 57 -10.26 8.15 6.89
N GLN A 58 -9.29 7.27 7.14
CA GLN A 58 -8.65 7.17 8.46
C GLN A 58 -7.97 8.48 8.86
N LYS A 59 -7.35 9.20 7.91
CA LYS A 59 -6.72 10.50 8.19
C LYS A 59 -7.72 11.59 8.52
N GLU A 60 -8.90 11.57 7.92
CA GLU A 60 -9.98 12.51 8.23
C GLU A 60 -10.53 12.27 9.64
N GLN A 61 -10.83 11.00 9.97
CA GLN A 61 -11.28 10.62 11.31
C GLN A 61 -10.26 10.97 12.40
N GLN A 62 -8.96 10.76 12.15
CA GLN A 62 -7.90 11.17 13.08
C GLN A 62 -7.86 12.68 13.32
N LYS A 63 -8.19 13.50 12.31
CA LYS A 63 -8.23 14.97 12.45
C LYS A 63 -9.44 15.43 13.27
N GLU A 64 -10.59 14.78 13.10
CA GLU A 64 -11.81 15.09 13.87
C GLU A 64 -11.61 14.78 15.36
N GLN A 65 -11.07 13.60 15.68
CA GLN A 65 -10.73 13.23 17.06
C GLN A 65 -9.72 14.19 17.70
N GLN A 66 -8.75 14.71 16.92
CA GLN A 66 -7.79 15.69 17.41
C GLN A 66 -8.38 17.09 17.63
N LYS A 67 -9.47 17.45 16.94
CA LYS A 67 -10.19 18.71 17.16
C LYS A 67 -11.03 18.63 18.43
N GLU A 68 -11.80 17.55 18.61
CA GLU A 68 -12.63 17.32 19.79
C GLU A 68 -11.78 17.26 21.08
N GLN A 69 -10.59 16.65 21.02
CA GLN A 69 -9.66 16.62 22.16
C GLN A 69 -9.01 17.97 22.47
N LYS A 70 -8.92 18.89 21.50
CA LYS A 70 -8.40 20.25 21.71
C LYS A 70 -9.46 21.20 22.25
N GLU A 71 -10.71 21.05 21.81
CA GLU A 71 -11.84 21.87 22.28
C GLU A 71 -12.30 21.45 23.69
N GLY A 72 -12.26 20.16 24.03
CA GLY A 72 -12.57 19.65 25.38
C GLY A 72 -11.48 19.90 26.45
N LYS A 73 -10.36 20.54 26.11
CA LYS A 73 -9.22 20.80 27.01
C LYS A 73 -9.04 22.30 27.34
N THR A 74 -10.05 23.13 27.09
CA THR A 74 -10.05 24.53 27.57
C THR A 74 -10.69 24.58 28.95
N PRO A 75 -9.94 24.86 30.04
CA PRO A 75 -10.51 25.07 31.37
C PRO A 75 -11.30 26.38 31.47
#